data_AF-A0A2U2C7X8-F1
#
_entry.id   AF-A0A2U2C7X8-F1
#
_cell.length_a   1.000
_cell.length_b   1.000
_cell.length_c   1.000
_cell.angle_alpha   90.00
_cell.angle_beta   90.00
_cell.angle_gamma   90.00
#
_symmetry.space_group_name_H-M   'P 1'
#
loop_
_entity.id
_entity.type
_entity.pdbx_description
1 polymer ?
#
loop_
_entity_poly.entity_id
_entity_poly.type
_entity_poly.pdbx_seq_one_letter_code
_entity_poly.pdbx_strand_id
1 'polypeptide(L)'
;MWLCLACSAMAQAPAGSADTGAVAQAPPANVTPPGPAQPSTGEAVTQEAAPQQSETQQAGPEQAGDPPPPPDPVLYAYSGPEQGEVEGILIDGARGHIATFQHALNVALLGCGAGMGIDPDGMFGPRTRQAIRRLAECEGIAARLPENSAARDGAITQALWSLLVPMQPPPGPRARARALLLSFEGTDITEPARWNFCQNNRETYDPGAADPTCLTNDRWSYLTWGPNGATAGHGREILAILARVERFDTDLIDRAFATEADAVRRMFDLSLPLGDDSELRRYLCGVYADPERREYWAQGFADLGRSPEVRSIYRRLYDSASFDGGKIRTFLEAWRHAGLEPTEVDFAFFSDRAAHTAVRNVEIRRILRRIMARGGAEMTPAQIRRAFARQALVSNRSQRGPRMGRDVTYYIDALDDSLTRAERLNWERVGARRASAVGLSDARPAPDLRVGPPDRWRASGTRPLTEAEAASCPAPILNPRTPRRGS
;
A
#
# COMPACT_ATOMS: atom_id res chain seq x y z
N MET A 1 4.03 13.92 -18.42
CA MET A 1 4.67 13.96 -19.75
C MET A 1 5.97 13.16 -19.71
N TRP A 2 5.89 11.83 -19.85
CA TRP A 2 7.02 10.95 -20.21
C TRP A 2 6.39 9.76 -20.95
N LEU A 3 6.74 9.59 -22.23
CA LEU A 3 6.36 8.47 -23.08
C LEU A 3 7.39 7.35 -22.89
N CYS A 4 6.93 6.15 -22.54
CA CYS A 4 7.69 4.92 -22.70
C CYS A 4 7.64 4.46 -24.16
N LEU A 5 8.77 4.03 -24.70
CA LEU A 5 8.87 3.36 -25.99
C LEU A 5 9.78 2.12 -25.87
N ALA A 6 9.11 0.96 -25.95
CA ALA A 6 9.46 -0.34 -26.54
C ALA A 6 10.91 -0.87 -26.43
N CYS A 7 11.15 -2.04 -25.82
CA CYS A 7 10.95 -3.42 -26.34
C CYS A 7 11.83 -3.79 -27.56
N SER A 8 12.74 -4.75 -27.38
CA SER A 8 12.77 -6.03 -28.13
C SER A 8 13.85 -6.98 -27.62
N ALA A 9 13.45 -8.26 -27.50
CA ALA A 9 14.21 -9.41 -27.05
C ALA A 9 15.08 -10.02 -28.15
N MET A 10 16.12 -10.79 -27.78
CA MET A 10 16.42 -12.08 -28.41
C MET A 10 17.14 -13.03 -27.44
N ALA A 11 16.61 -14.24 -27.37
CA ALA A 11 17.08 -15.37 -26.58
C ALA A 11 18.13 -16.19 -27.35
N GLN A 12 19.03 -16.85 -26.62
CA GLN A 12 19.60 -18.16 -27.00
C GLN A 12 20.17 -18.85 -25.75
N ALA A 13 19.68 -20.07 -25.51
CA ALA A 13 20.24 -21.11 -24.64
C ALA A 13 20.06 -22.44 -25.43
N PRO A 14 20.48 -23.63 -24.96
CA PRO A 14 21.32 -23.97 -23.80
C PRO A 14 22.39 -25.05 -24.13
N ALA A 15 23.23 -25.41 -23.16
CA ALA A 15 23.77 -26.78 -23.02
C ALA A 15 24.37 -27.00 -21.62
N GLY A 16 24.12 -28.15 -21.01
CA GLY A 16 24.97 -28.67 -19.93
C GLY A 16 24.23 -29.27 -18.73
N SER A 17 23.88 -30.55 -18.86
CA SER A 17 23.49 -31.49 -17.81
C SER A 17 24.49 -31.60 -16.65
N ALA A 18 24.01 -31.86 -15.43
CA ALA A 18 24.48 -33.02 -14.64
C ALA A 18 23.58 -33.26 -13.41
N ASP A 19 23.49 -34.55 -13.14
CA ASP A 19 22.61 -35.31 -12.26
C ASP A 19 23.15 -35.41 -10.82
N THR A 20 22.43 -36.17 -9.97
CA THR A 20 22.68 -36.59 -8.57
C THR A 20 21.93 -35.76 -7.51
N GLY A 21 21.10 -36.28 -6.61
CA GLY A 21 20.76 -37.66 -6.22
C GLY A 21 20.91 -37.85 -4.71
N ALA A 22 19.80 -37.89 -3.95
CA ALA A 22 19.59 -38.47 -2.59
C ALA A 22 18.35 -37.76 -1.98
N VAL A 23 17.17 -38.35 -1.72
CA VAL A 23 16.72 -39.57 -1.01
C VAL A 23 16.95 -39.57 0.52
N ALA A 24 15.83 -39.78 1.23
CA ALA A 24 15.61 -40.15 2.64
C ALA A 24 15.49 -38.98 3.64
N GLN A 25 14.60 -38.96 4.63
CA GLN A 25 13.54 -39.86 5.13
C GLN A 25 12.73 -39.07 6.19
N ALA A 26 11.39 -39.14 6.18
CA ALA A 26 10.53 -38.93 7.36
C ALA A 26 10.47 -40.26 8.16
N PRO A 27 10.08 -40.38 9.45
CA PRO A 27 8.80 -39.90 10.06
C PRO A 27 8.94 -39.68 11.61
N PRO A 28 7.95 -39.87 12.54
CA PRO A 28 6.50 -40.11 12.44
C PRO A 28 5.59 -39.30 13.39
N ALA A 29 4.28 -39.51 13.18
CA ALA A 29 3.13 -39.06 13.94
C ALA A 29 2.97 -39.74 15.32
N ASN A 30 2.23 -39.09 16.23
CA ASN A 30 1.53 -39.68 17.38
C ASN A 30 0.25 -38.86 17.64
N VAL A 31 -0.96 -39.38 17.41
CA VAL A 31 -1.78 -40.28 18.27
C VAL A 31 -2.47 -39.54 19.44
N THR A 32 -3.77 -39.30 19.26
CA THR A 32 -4.81 -39.01 20.29
C THR A 32 -5.17 -40.29 21.05
N PRO A 33 -5.76 -40.25 22.27
CA PRO A 33 -7.19 -40.62 22.44
C PRO A 33 -7.88 -39.92 23.69
N PRO A 34 -8.98 -40.41 24.33
CA PRO A 34 -10.33 -39.81 24.17
C PRO A 34 -11.14 -39.54 25.49
N GLY A 35 -12.22 -38.73 25.38
CA GLY A 35 -13.48 -38.76 26.19
C GLY A 35 -13.43 -38.52 27.72
N PRO A 36 -14.57 -38.29 28.43
CA PRO A 36 -15.96 -38.61 28.06
C PRO A 36 -17.06 -37.54 28.35
N ALA A 37 -18.23 -37.86 27.75
CA ALA A 37 -19.66 -37.62 27.99
C ALA A 37 -20.28 -36.56 28.96
N GLN A 38 -21.44 -36.10 28.49
CA GLN A 38 -22.53 -35.25 29.01
C GLN A 38 -23.16 -35.69 30.37
N PRO A 39 -24.13 -34.93 30.93
CA PRO A 39 -25.54 -35.09 30.53
C PRO A 39 -26.38 -33.79 30.43
N SER A 40 -27.46 -33.94 29.67
CA SER A 40 -28.60 -33.05 29.44
C SER A 40 -29.67 -33.13 30.53
N THR A 41 -30.38 -32.03 30.79
CA THR A 41 -31.78 -31.91 31.26
C THR A 41 -32.20 -30.47 30.95
N GLY A 42 -33.38 -30.08 30.46
CA GLY A 42 -34.69 -30.69 30.45
C GLY A 42 -35.70 -29.54 30.72
N GLU A 43 -36.59 -29.29 29.76
CA GLU A 43 -37.96 -28.76 29.85
C GLU A 43 -38.33 -27.56 30.75
N ALA A 44 -39.06 -26.58 30.18
CA ALA A 44 -40.45 -26.30 30.58
C ALA A 44 -41.10 -25.26 29.66
N VAL A 45 -42.23 -25.67 29.09
CA VAL A 45 -43.24 -24.88 28.40
C VAL A 45 -44.15 -24.24 29.45
N THR A 46 -44.54 -22.99 29.25
CA THR A 46 -45.79 -22.45 29.82
C THR A 46 -46.43 -21.48 28.83
N GLN A 47 -47.57 -21.90 28.29
CA GLN A 47 -48.60 -21.05 27.71
C GLN A 47 -49.49 -20.55 28.86
N GLU A 48 -49.81 -19.26 28.92
CA GLU A 48 -51.14 -18.83 29.35
C GLU A 48 -51.50 -17.39 28.97
N ALA A 49 -52.69 -17.29 28.37
CA ALA A 49 -53.71 -16.24 28.43
C ALA A 49 -53.40 -14.77 28.05
N ALA A 50 -54.06 -14.37 26.96
CA ALA A 50 -54.34 -13.00 26.55
C ALA A 50 -55.35 -12.28 27.48
N PRO A 51 -55.35 -10.94 27.44
CA PRO A 51 -56.62 -10.20 27.48
C PRO A 51 -56.76 -9.18 26.34
N GLN A 52 -57.91 -9.29 25.69
CA GLN A 52 -58.82 -8.25 25.21
C GLN A 52 -58.30 -7.07 24.35
N GLN A 53 -58.91 -7.04 23.18
CA GLN A 53 -58.81 -6.08 22.09
C GLN A 53 -59.32 -4.69 22.50
N SER A 54 -58.54 -3.67 22.16
CA SER A 54 -59.01 -2.29 21.99
C SER A 54 -58.95 -1.99 20.49
N GLU A 55 -60.12 -1.82 19.86
CA GLU A 55 -60.26 -1.43 18.46
C GLU A 55 -59.55 -0.09 18.20
N THR A 56 -58.41 -0.16 17.52
CA THR A 56 -57.81 0.99 16.83
C THR A 56 -57.89 0.69 15.34
N GLN A 57 -58.57 1.56 14.60
CA GLN A 57 -58.70 1.51 13.15
C GLN A 57 -57.32 1.40 12.49
N GLN A 58 -56.98 0.21 11.99
CA GLN A 58 -55.79 -0.02 11.18
C GLN A 58 -56.11 0.30 9.72
N ALA A 59 -55.39 1.29 9.19
CA ALA A 59 -55.18 1.45 7.77
C ALA A 59 -54.64 0.13 7.18
N GLY A 60 -55.10 -0.23 5.99
CA GLY A 60 -54.76 -1.49 5.33
C GLY A 60 -53.24 -1.69 5.20
N PRO A 61 -52.78 -2.95 5.10
CA PRO A 61 -51.37 -3.23 4.97
C PRO A 61 -50.89 -2.65 3.63
N GLU A 62 -50.19 -1.51 3.73
CA GLU A 62 -49.20 -1.11 2.75
C GLU A 62 -48.33 -2.35 2.54
N GLN A 63 -48.36 -2.90 1.33
CA GLN A 63 -47.48 -3.99 0.95
C GLN A 63 -46.07 -3.53 1.31
N ALA A 64 -45.51 -4.13 2.36
CA ALA A 64 -44.10 -3.99 2.68
C ALA A 64 -43.38 -4.49 1.44
N GLY A 65 -42.97 -3.55 0.58
CA GLY A 65 -42.13 -3.85 -0.56
C GLY A 65 -40.95 -4.66 -0.06
N ASP A 66 -40.54 -5.65 -0.85
CA ASP A 66 -39.38 -6.48 -0.53
C ASP A 66 -38.26 -5.58 -0.01
N PRO A 67 -37.59 -5.97 1.11
CA PRO A 67 -36.49 -5.17 1.64
C PRO A 67 -35.54 -4.86 0.49
N PRO A 68 -35.11 -3.58 0.34
CA PRO A 68 -34.26 -3.20 -0.77
C PRO A 68 -33.09 -4.19 -0.85
N PRO A 69 -32.74 -4.67 -2.04
CA PRO A 69 -31.69 -5.66 -2.19
C PRO A 69 -30.45 -5.17 -1.44
N PRO A 70 -29.72 -6.07 -0.77
CA PRO A 70 -28.57 -5.68 0.03
C PRO A 70 -27.65 -4.79 -0.81
N PRO A 71 -27.10 -3.72 -0.22
CA PRO A 71 -26.29 -2.78 -0.97
C PRO A 71 -25.15 -3.53 -1.63
N ASP A 72 -24.98 -3.37 -2.95
CA ASP A 72 -23.83 -3.89 -3.70
C ASP A 72 -22.63 -2.96 -3.43
N PRO A 73 -21.75 -3.28 -2.47
CA PRO A 73 -20.77 -2.32 -2.00
C PRO A 73 -19.73 -2.05 -3.08
N VAL A 74 -19.43 -0.78 -3.29
CA VAL A 74 -18.32 -0.35 -4.15
C VAL A 74 -17.01 -0.73 -3.47
N LEU A 75 -16.15 -1.45 -4.20
CA LEU A 75 -14.79 -1.78 -3.80
C LEU A 75 -13.81 -0.74 -4.35
N TYR A 76 -13.98 -0.35 -5.61
CA TYR A 76 -13.21 0.69 -6.27
C TYR A 76 -14.08 1.45 -7.29
N ALA A 77 -13.94 2.76 -7.36
CA ALA A 77 -14.57 3.62 -8.34
C ALA A 77 -13.62 4.74 -8.74
N TYR A 78 -13.54 5.01 -10.04
CA TYR A 78 -12.79 6.15 -10.56
C TYR A 78 -13.61 7.44 -10.41
N SER A 79 -13.06 8.44 -9.70
CA SER A 79 -13.73 9.71 -9.42
C SER A 79 -13.28 10.88 -10.29
N GLY A 80 -12.36 10.65 -11.23
CA GLY A 80 -11.83 11.69 -12.12
C GLY A 80 -12.71 11.93 -13.36
N PRO A 81 -12.32 12.91 -14.21
CA PRO A 81 -13.07 13.24 -15.43
C PRO A 81 -13.02 12.10 -16.47
N GLU A 82 -14.04 12.03 -17.33
CA GLU A 82 -14.14 11.07 -18.45
C GLU A 82 -13.04 11.27 -19.50
N GLN A 83 -12.60 12.51 -19.69
CA GLN A 83 -11.53 12.91 -20.60
C GLN A 83 -10.49 13.72 -19.80
N GLY A 84 -9.22 13.32 -19.82
CA GLY A 84 -8.14 14.07 -19.17
C GLY A 84 -7.43 13.35 -18.03
N GLU A 85 -6.73 14.16 -17.21
CA GLU A 85 -5.51 13.87 -16.45
C GLU A 85 -5.55 12.77 -15.35
N VAL A 86 -4.43 12.62 -14.64
CA VAL A 86 -4.10 11.67 -13.56
C VAL A 86 -5.03 11.75 -12.32
N GLU A 87 -6.01 12.66 -12.32
CA GLU A 87 -6.93 12.87 -11.22
C GLU A 87 -7.81 11.65 -10.96
N GLY A 88 -7.99 11.28 -9.68
CA GLY A 88 -8.84 10.16 -9.28
C GLY A 88 -8.30 8.79 -9.66
N ILE A 89 -7.13 8.67 -10.30
CA ILE A 89 -6.51 7.36 -10.61
C ILE A 89 -6.11 6.65 -9.32
N LEU A 90 -6.56 5.40 -9.19
CA LEU A 90 -6.19 4.50 -8.10
C LEU A 90 -5.11 3.52 -8.58
N ILE A 91 -4.17 3.17 -7.71
CA ILE A 91 -3.05 2.26 -8.01
C ILE A 91 -2.98 1.19 -6.92
N ASP A 92 -3.05 -0.09 -7.31
CA ASP A 92 -2.86 -1.24 -6.40
C ASP A 92 -1.65 -2.11 -6.80
N GLY A 93 -0.91 -1.68 -7.82
CA GLY A 93 0.27 -2.37 -8.36
C GLY A 93 -0.08 -3.55 -9.27
N ALA A 94 0.90 -3.99 -10.06
CA ALA A 94 0.76 -5.04 -11.08
C ALA A 94 0.44 -6.42 -10.49
N ARG A 95 0.60 -6.59 -9.18
CA ARG A 95 0.25 -7.80 -8.42
C ARG A 95 -0.89 -7.59 -7.43
N GLY A 96 -1.61 -6.46 -7.55
CA GLY A 96 -2.75 -6.10 -6.71
C GLY A 96 -4.07 -6.78 -7.10
N HIS A 97 -5.10 -6.45 -6.34
CA HIS A 97 -6.49 -6.84 -6.57
C HIS A 97 -7.04 -6.14 -7.83
N ILE A 98 -6.66 -4.88 -8.08
CA ILE A 98 -7.08 -4.18 -9.30
C ILE A 98 -6.52 -4.90 -10.54
N ALA A 99 -5.23 -5.25 -10.55
CA ALA A 99 -4.61 -5.99 -11.66
C ALA A 99 -5.26 -7.37 -11.89
N THR A 100 -5.54 -8.09 -10.79
CA THR A 100 -6.26 -9.37 -10.81
C THR A 100 -7.64 -9.22 -11.44
N PHE A 101 -8.38 -8.19 -11.04
CA PHE A 101 -9.69 -7.90 -11.59
C PHE A 101 -9.62 -7.49 -13.07
N GLN A 102 -8.67 -6.63 -13.46
CA GLN A 102 -8.47 -6.22 -14.85
C GLN A 102 -8.18 -7.42 -15.77
N HIS A 103 -7.41 -8.39 -15.29
CA HIS A 103 -7.19 -9.63 -16.03
C HIS A 103 -8.49 -10.40 -16.26
N ALA A 104 -9.29 -10.62 -15.20
CA ALA A 104 -10.58 -11.29 -15.30
C ALA A 104 -11.60 -10.52 -16.17
N LEU A 105 -11.58 -9.19 -16.09
CA LEU A 105 -12.39 -8.28 -16.91
C LEU A 105 -12.08 -8.45 -18.41
N ASN A 106 -10.80 -8.51 -18.79
CA ASN A 106 -10.41 -8.75 -20.18
C ASN A 106 -10.94 -10.10 -20.69
N VAL A 107 -10.82 -11.16 -19.89
CA VAL A 107 -11.32 -12.49 -20.26
C VAL A 107 -12.85 -12.46 -20.46
N ALA A 108 -13.57 -11.80 -19.54
CA ALA A 108 -15.03 -11.68 -19.63
C ALA A 108 -15.48 -10.83 -20.84
N LEU A 109 -14.78 -9.74 -21.13
CA LEU A 109 -15.04 -8.89 -22.29
C LEU A 109 -14.84 -9.62 -23.62
N LEU A 110 -13.81 -10.48 -23.71
CA LEU A 110 -13.61 -11.36 -24.86
C LEU A 110 -14.80 -12.32 -25.05
N GLY A 111 -15.32 -12.90 -23.95
CA GLY A 111 -16.51 -13.74 -23.98
C GLY A 111 -17.77 -13.00 -24.46
N CYS A 112 -17.85 -11.69 -24.26
CA CYS A 112 -18.94 -10.83 -24.73
C CYS A 112 -18.72 -10.25 -26.14
N GLY A 113 -17.65 -10.63 -26.85
CA GLY A 113 -17.31 -10.09 -28.17
C GLY A 113 -16.88 -8.61 -28.15
N ALA A 114 -16.56 -8.06 -26.97
CA ALA A 114 -16.24 -6.65 -26.76
C ALA A 114 -14.75 -6.45 -26.42
N GLY A 115 -13.86 -6.77 -27.38
CA GLY A 115 -12.42 -6.64 -27.19
C GLY A 115 -11.97 -5.18 -27.02
N MET A 116 -11.75 -4.74 -25.78
CA MET A 116 -11.20 -3.40 -25.46
C MET A 116 -9.75 -3.41 -24.97
N GLY A 117 -9.19 -4.58 -24.65
CA GLY A 117 -7.79 -4.77 -24.25
C GLY A 117 -7.25 -3.72 -23.28
N ILE A 118 -7.52 -3.87 -21.99
CA ILE A 118 -6.88 -3.03 -20.95
C ILE A 118 -5.63 -3.72 -20.40
N ASP A 119 -4.64 -2.95 -19.99
CA ASP A 119 -3.45 -3.49 -19.34
C ASP A 119 -3.79 -3.89 -17.89
N PRO A 120 -3.48 -5.12 -17.44
CA PRO A 120 -3.67 -5.53 -16.04
C PRO A 120 -2.51 -5.04 -15.17
N ASP A 121 -2.33 -3.72 -15.12
CA ASP A 121 -1.23 -3.03 -14.46
C ASP A 121 -1.55 -2.61 -13.00
N GLY A 122 -2.80 -2.78 -12.57
CA GLY A 122 -3.28 -2.36 -11.26
C GLY A 122 -3.65 -0.88 -11.17
N MET A 123 -3.70 -0.17 -12.30
CA MET A 123 -4.14 1.23 -12.38
C MET A 123 -5.63 1.30 -12.77
N PHE A 124 -6.45 1.82 -11.86
CA PHE A 124 -7.85 2.10 -12.16
C PHE A 124 -8.01 3.56 -12.56
N GLY A 125 -8.14 3.77 -13.88
CA GLY A 125 -8.51 5.05 -14.48
C GLY A 125 -9.70 4.94 -15.46
N PRO A 126 -9.86 5.93 -16.37
CA PRO A 126 -10.96 5.98 -17.33
C PRO A 126 -11.12 4.72 -18.19
N ARG A 127 -10.01 4.11 -18.63
CA ARG A 127 -10.04 2.90 -19.47
C ARG A 127 -10.65 1.70 -18.73
N THR A 128 -10.26 1.45 -17.48
CA THR A 128 -10.83 0.39 -16.65
C THR A 128 -12.32 0.65 -16.39
N ARG A 129 -12.70 1.89 -16.09
CA ARG A 129 -14.11 2.29 -15.92
C ARG A 129 -14.95 1.97 -17.17
N GLN A 130 -14.47 2.38 -18.34
CA GLN A 130 -15.15 2.15 -19.62
C GLN A 130 -15.27 0.65 -19.93
N ALA A 131 -14.22 -0.12 -19.65
CA ALA A 131 -14.22 -1.58 -19.80
C ALA A 131 -15.27 -2.25 -18.92
N ILE A 132 -15.42 -1.79 -17.67
CA ILE A 132 -16.47 -2.29 -16.76
C ILE A 132 -17.87 -1.95 -17.28
N ARG A 133 -18.11 -0.70 -17.69
CA ARG A 133 -19.41 -0.29 -18.28
C ARG A 133 -19.79 -1.18 -19.46
N ARG A 134 -18.83 -1.40 -20.36
CA ARG A 134 -19.04 -2.24 -21.54
C ARG A 134 -19.35 -3.68 -21.17
N LEU A 135 -18.69 -4.22 -20.14
CA LEU A 135 -19.00 -5.55 -19.64
C LEU A 135 -20.39 -5.60 -18.99
N ALA A 136 -20.79 -4.57 -18.25
CA ALA A 136 -22.09 -4.50 -17.58
C ALA A 136 -23.27 -4.47 -18.56
N GLU A 137 -23.06 -4.06 -19.82
CA GLU A 137 -24.04 -4.12 -20.91
C GLU A 137 -24.21 -5.54 -21.51
N CYS A 138 -23.26 -6.45 -21.28
CA CYS A 138 -23.33 -7.81 -21.80
C CYS A 138 -24.45 -8.59 -21.13
N GLU A 139 -25.37 -9.17 -21.90
CA GLU A 139 -26.60 -9.81 -21.40
C GLU A 139 -26.34 -10.80 -20.23
N GLY A 140 -25.35 -11.68 -20.39
CA GLY A 140 -25.00 -12.67 -19.36
C GLY A 140 -24.44 -12.09 -18.05
N ILE A 141 -23.89 -10.87 -18.09
CA ILE A 141 -23.42 -10.14 -16.91
C ILE A 141 -24.54 -9.26 -16.36
N ALA A 142 -25.22 -8.51 -17.23
CA ALA A 142 -26.30 -7.60 -16.89
C ALA A 142 -27.39 -8.29 -16.05
N ALA A 143 -27.80 -9.50 -16.46
CA ALA A 143 -28.82 -10.32 -15.80
C ALA A 143 -28.41 -10.83 -14.40
N ARG A 144 -27.11 -10.84 -14.09
CA ARG A 144 -26.56 -11.35 -12.81
C ARG A 144 -26.12 -10.25 -11.86
N LEU A 145 -26.07 -9.01 -12.34
CA LEU A 145 -25.77 -7.85 -11.52
C LEU A 145 -27.07 -7.32 -10.88
N PRO A 146 -27.01 -6.83 -9.63
CA PRO A 146 -28.12 -6.10 -9.03
C PRO A 146 -28.57 -4.93 -9.92
N GLU A 147 -29.88 -4.64 -9.94
CA GLU A 147 -30.48 -3.63 -10.80
C GLU A 147 -29.78 -2.26 -10.68
N ASN A 148 -29.55 -1.82 -9.45
CA ASN A 148 -28.92 -0.54 -9.11
C ASN A 148 -27.41 -0.67 -8.84
N SER A 149 -26.74 -1.68 -9.41
CA SER A 149 -25.31 -1.87 -9.22
C SER A 149 -24.48 -0.73 -9.85
N ALA A 150 -23.61 -0.11 -9.06
CA ALA A 150 -22.64 0.90 -9.52
C ALA A 150 -21.64 0.35 -10.57
N ALA A 151 -21.62 -0.97 -10.81
CA ALA A 151 -20.90 -1.55 -11.94
C ALA A 151 -21.39 -1.00 -13.28
N ARG A 152 -22.67 -0.63 -13.41
CA ARG A 152 -23.23 0.02 -14.61
C ARG A 152 -22.60 1.39 -14.87
N ASP A 153 -22.09 2.05 -13.83
CA ASP A 153 -21.35 3.30 -13.92
C ASP A 153 -19.82 3.11 -14.04
N GLY A 154 -19.38 1.85 -14.09
CA GLY A 154 -18.00 1.47 -14.27
C GLY A 154 -17.22 1.24 -12.96
N ALA A 155 -17.89 1.04 -11.83
CA ALA A 155 -17.24 0.70 -10.56
C ALA A 155 -16.94 -0.80 -10.44
N ILE A 156 -15.89 -1.16 -9.70
CA ILE A 156 -15.70 -2.52 -9.21
C ILE A 156 -16.56 -2.66 -7.96
N THR A 157 -17.64 -3.43 -8.03
CA THR A 157 -18.52 -3.74 -6.91
C THR A 157 -18.30 -5.15 -6.38
N GLN A 158 -18.82 -5.47 -5.20
CA GLN A 158 -18.73 -6.82 -4.64
C GLN A 158 -19.44 -7.87 -5.51
N ALA A 159 -20.60 -7.54 -6.06
CA ALA A 159 -21.32 -8.43 -6.97
C ALA A 159 -20.47 -8.71 -8.22
N LEU A 160 -19.96 -7.66 -8.88
CA LEU A 160 -19.13 -7.83 -10.06
C LEU A 160 -17.82 -8.59 -9.76
N TRP A 161 -17.18 -8.30 -8.63
CA TRP A 161 -16.01 -9.05 -8.17
C TRP A 161 -16.31 -10.54 -8.04
N SER A 162 -17.42 -10.89 -7.39
CA SER A 162 -17.82 -12.28 -7.17
C SER A 162 -18.15 -13.00 -8.48
N LEU A 163 -18.61 -12.28 -9.50
CA LEU A 163 -18.84 -12.83 -10.84
C LEU A 163 -17.54 -13.13 -11.58
N LEU A 164 -16.55 -12.25 -11.50
CA LEU A 164 -15.33 -12.32 -12.33
C LEU A 164 -14.15 -13.01 -11.64
N VAL A 165 -14.06 -12.91 -10.32
CA VAL A 165 -12.95 -13.44 -9.51
C VAL A 165 -13.49 -14.33 -8.38
N PRO A 166 -14.30 -15.37 -8.67
CA PRO A 166 -15.01 -16.14 -7.64
C PRO A 166 -14.09 -16.90 -6.67
N MET A 167 -12.85 -17.19 -7.09
CA MET A 167 -11.88 -17.94 -6.29
C MET A 167 -11.12 -17.07 -5.29
N GLN A 168 -11.31 -15.74 -5.30
CA GLN A 168 -10.66 -14.83 -4.36
C GLN A 168 -11.68 -13.98 -3.62
N PRO A 169 -11.57 -13.83 -2.30
CA PRO A 169 -12.44 -12.92 -1.57
C PRO A 169 -12.26 -11.48 -2.05
N PRO A 170 -13.31 -10.64 -2.00
CA PRO A 170 -13.19 -9.22 -2.25
C PRO A 170 -12.10 -8.57 -1.35
N PRO A 171 -11.39 -7.54 -1.83
CA PRO A 171 -10.39 -6.85 -1.04
C PRO A 171 -10.99 -6.19 0.20
N GLY A 172 -10.48 -6.58 1.37
CA GLY A 172 -10.87 -5.98 2.64
C GLY A 172 -10.37 -4.52 2.81
N PRO A 173 -10.80 -3.81 3.87
CA PRO A 173 -10.47 -2.40 4.08
C PRO A 173 -8.97 -2.10 4.10
N ARG A 174 -8.15 -3.03 4.63
CA ARG A 174 -6.68 -2.88 4.66
C ARG A 174 -6.07 -2.88 3.26
N ALA A 175 -6.54 -3.75 2.36
CA ALA A 175 -6.06 -3.79 0.98
C ALA A 175 -6.47 -2.52 0.22
N ARG A 176 -7.72 -2.08 0.40
CA ARG A 176 -8.26 -0.87 -0.22
C ARG A 176 -7.57 0.41 0.28
N ALA A 177 -7.26 0.50 1.59
CA ALA A 177 -6.44 1.57 2.15
C ALA A 177 -5.01 1.58 1.58
N ARG A 178 -4.43 0.40 1.33
CA ARG A 178 -3.10 0.28 0.72
C ARG A 178 -3.09 0.72 -0.74
N ALA A 179 -4.11 0.39 -1.52
CA ALA A 179 -4.27 0.90 -2.88
C ALA A 179 -4.33 2.44 -2.87
N LEU A 180 -5.07 3.04 -1.94
CA LEU A 180 -5.11 4.50 -1.81
C LEU A 180 -3.74 5.09 -1.44
N LEU A 181 -3.02 4.48 -0.49
CA LEU A 181 -1.65 4.88 -0.15
C LEU A 181 -0.72 4.80 -1.36
N LEU A 182 -0.71 3.67 -2.07
CA LEU A 182 0.12 3.46 -3.25
C LEU A 182 -0.21 4.43 -4.37
N SER A 183 -1.45 4.88 -4.48
CA SER A 183 -1.85 5.92 -5.44
C SER A 183 -1.13 7.25 -5.19
N PHE A 184 -0.68 7.52 -3.96
CA PHE A 184 0.16 8.68 -3.66
C PHE A 184 1.65 8.41 -3.83
N GLU A 185 2.13 7.20 -3.53
CA GLU A 185 3.55 6.85 -3.62
C GLU A 185 4.01 6.62 -5.07
N GLY A 186 3.15 6.01 -5.89
CA GLY A 186 3.42 5.75 -7.31
C GLY A 186 4.61 4.83 -7.58
N THR A 187 4.91 3.91 -6.66
CA THR A 187 6.01 2.93 -6.81
C THR A 187 5.57 1.53 -6.40
N ASP A 188 5.48 0.60 -7.34
CA ASP A 188 5.17 -0.80 -7.03
C ASP A 188 6.41 -1.56 -6.51
N ILE A 189 6.20 -2.67 -5.79
CA ILE A 189 7.28 -3.54 -5.33
C ILE A 189 8.02 -4.23 -6.48
N THR A 190 7.38 -4.36 -7.64
CA THR A 190 8.00 -4.91 -8.85
C THR A 190 8.71 -3.86 -9.71
N GLU A 191 8.71 -2.60 -9.30
CA GLU A 191 9.51 -1.57 -9.96
C GLU A 191 10.99 -1.64 -9.53
N PRO A 192 11.91 -1.19 -10.40
CA PRO A 192 13.31 -1.05 -10.03
C PRO A 192 13.50 -0.12 -8.82
N ALA A 193 14.49 -0.43 -7.99
CA ALA A 193 14.85 0.46 -6.90
C ALA A 193 15.40 1.80 -7.44
N ARG A 194 15.11 2.90 -6.73
CA ARG A 194 15.53 4.25 -7.13
C ARG A 194 16.71 4.72 -6.30
N TRP A 195 17.73 5.23 -6.99
CA TRP A 195 18.92 5.76 -6.36
C TRP A 195 18.77 7.26 -6.04
N ASN A 196 19.16 7.66 -4.83
CA ASN A 196 18.94 9.02 -4.31
C ASN A 196 20.23 9.85 -4.18
N PHE A 197 21.35 9.38 -4.77
CA PHE A 197 22.62 10.11 -4.74
C PHE A 197 22.63 11.32 -5.69
N CYS A 198 22.31 11.15 -6.97
CA CYS A 198 22.24 12.25 -7.94
C CYS A 198 20.92 12.19 -8.74
N GLN A 199 19.98 13.06 -8.39
CA GLN A 199 18.68 13.25 -9.02
C GLN A 199 18.66 14.49 -9.94
N ASN A 200 19.80 14.81 -10.55
CA ASN A 200 19.85 15.75 -11.66
C ASN A 200 19.05 15.12 -12.81
N ASN A 201 18.41 15.90 -13.68
CA ASN A 201 17.56 15.45 -14.80
C ASN A 201 18.17 14.41 -15.80
N ARG A 202 19.35 13.83 -15.51
CA ARG A 202 20.03 12.77 -16.25
C ARG A 202 20.17 11.44 -15.50
N GLU A 203 19.72 11.32 -14.24
CA GLU A 203 19.84 10.12 -13.35
C GLU A 203 21.25 9.48 -13.29
N THR A 204 22.25 10.11 -13.91
CA THR A 204 23.58 9.57 -14.17
C THR A 204 24.57 10.67 -13.89
N TYR A 205 25.54 10.37 -13.04
CA TYR A 205 26.66 11.25 -12.77
C TYR A 205 27.60 11.23 -13.98
N ASP A 206 27.86 12.40 -14.54
CA ASP A 206 28.81 12.59 -15.63
C ASP A 206 29.99 13.42 -15.10
N PRO A 207 31.16 12.79 -14.84
CA PRO A 207 32.34 13.51 -14.37
C PRO A 207 32.91 14.47 -15.43
N GLY A 208 32.59 14.27 -16.72
CA GLY A 208 33.01 15.13 -17.82
C GLY A 208 32.07 16.29 -18.11
N ALA A 209 30.93 16.38 -17.41
CA ALA A 209 29.98 17.47 -17.58
C ALA A 209 30.58 18.81 -17.14
N ALA A 210 30.15 19.89 -17.81
CA ALA A 210 30.54 21.26 -17.45
C ALA A 210 30.16 21.63 -15.99
N ASP A 211 29.08 21.03 -15.48
CA ASP A 211 28.73 21.06 -14.05
C ASP A 211 28.53 19.62 -13.54
N PRO A 212 29.53 19.03 -12.86
CA PRO A 212 29.44 17.69 -12.29
C PRO A 212 28.74 17.69 -10.92
N THR A 213 28.05 18.77 -10.53
CA THR A 213 27.34 18.84 -9.24
C THR A 213 26.20 17.84 -9.20
N CYS A 214 26.21 16.90 -8.25
CA CYS A 214 25.03 16.10 -7.93
C CYS A 214 24.06 16.87 -7.04
N LEU A 215 22.78 16.78 -7.37
CA LEU A 215 21.67 17.32 -6.61
C LEU A 215 20.80 16.18 -6.10
N THR A 216 20.31 16.28 -4.88
CA THR A 216 19.30 15.36 -4.33
C THR A 216 18.33 16.11 -3.43
N ASN A 217 17.07 15.70 -3.46
CA ASN A 217 16.07 16.14 -2.47
C ASN A 217 16.03 15.23 -1.23
N ASP A 218 16.72 14.08 -1.27
CA ASP A 218 16.73 13.08 -0.21
C ASP A 218 18.12 12.44 -0.06
N ARG A 219 19.01 13.16 0.61
CA ARG A 219 20.40 12.72 0.85
C ARG A 219 20.55 11.58 1.86
N TRP A 220 19.48 11.14 2.51
CA TRP A 220 19.56 10.20 3.64
C TRP A 220 19.07 8.80 3.32
N SER A 221 18.32 8.62 2.22
CA SER A 221 17.77 7.31 1.87
C SER A 221 18.73 6.44 1.05
N TYR A 222 19.62 7.05 0.26
CA TYR A 222 20.61 6.46 -0.68
C TYR A 222 19.99 5.61 -1.81
N LEU A 223 19.13 4.67 -1.44
CA LEU A 223 18.37 3.76 -2.29
C LEU A 223 16.98 3.59 -1.69
N THR A 224 15.94 3.68 -2.53
CA THR A 224 14.54 3.49 -2.14
C THR A 224 13.88 2.40 -2.98
N TRP A 225 13.03 1.58 -2.36
CA TRP A 225 12.34 0.50 -3.07
C TRP A 225 10.95 0.19 -2.50
N GLY A 226 10.02 -0.09 -3.42
CA GLY A 226 8.70 -0.62 -3.12
C GLY A 226 7.69 0.37 -2.55
N PRO A 227 6.46 -0.12 -2.26
CA PRO A 227 5.25 0.70 -2.10
C PRO A 227 5.16 1.49 -0.80
N ASN A 228 6.11 1.31 0.11
CA ASN A 228 6.23 2.09 1.34
C ASN A 228 7.54 2.90 1.37
N GLY A 229 8.25 2.97 0.24
CA GLY A 229 9.52 3.69 0.11
C GLY A 229 10.61 3.17 1.05
N ALA A 230 10.82 1.84 1.12
CA ALA A 230 11.84 1.25 1.98
C ALA A 230 13.21 1.84 1.65
N THR A 231 13.95 2.31 2.66
CA THR A 231 15.24 2.99 2.45
C THR A 231 16.41 2.09 2.85
N ALA A 232 17.55 2.24 2.19
CA ALA A 232 18.79 1.61 2.65
C ALA A 232 19.48 2.46 3.73
N GLY A 233 19.39 3.79 3.66
CA GLY A 233 20.07 4.70 4.61
C GLY A 233 19.44 4.76 6.01
N HIS A 234 18.98 5.94 6.44
CA HIS A 234 18.55 6.14 7.83
C HIS A 234 17.47 5.16 8.34
N GLY A 235 16.53 4.73 7.49
CA GLY A 235 15.47 3.80 7.89
C GLY A 235 15.90 2.33 7.90
N ARG A 236 16.95 1.97 7.14
CA ARG A 236 17.51 0.61 7.00
C ARG A 236 16.48 -0.47 6.65
N GLU A 237 15.31 -0.10 6.14
CA GLU A 237 14.23 -1.03 5.80
C GLU A 237 14.69 -2.04 4.76
N ILE A 238 15.42 -1.59 3.72
CA ILE A 238 15.93 -2.48 2.67
C ILE A 238 16.78 -3.59 3.27
N LEU A 239 17.67 -3.27 4.21
CA LEU A 239 18.56 -4.26 4.81
C LEU A 239 17.75 -5.23 5.69
N ALA A 240 16.77 -4.73 6.44
CA ALA A 240 15.87 -5.54 7.24
C ALA A 240 14.98 -6.48 6.40
N ILE A 241 14.60 -6.06 5.18
CA ILE A 241 13.88 -6.90 4.20
C ILE A 241 14.82 -7.97 3.64
N LEU A 242 15.96 -7.58 3.08
CA LEU A 242 16.91 -8.50 2.47
C LEU A 242 17.41 -9.55 3.47
N ALA A 243 17.67 -9.18 4.72
CA ALA A 243 18.09 -10.15 5.75
C ALA A 243 16.97 -11.12 6.19
N ARG A 244 15.71 -10.82 5.90
CA ARG A 244 14.58 -11.76 6.07
C ARG A 244 14.41 -12.65 4.85
N VAL A 245 14.65 -12.10 3.65
CA VAL A 245 14.69 -12.89 2.40
C VAL A 245 15.80 -13.94 2.52
N GLU A 246 17.01 -13.52 2.87
CA GLU A 246 18.17 -14.39 3.06
C GLU A 246 17.93 -15.52 4.08
N ARG A 247 17.28 -15.21 5.21
CA ARG A 247 16.92 -16.23 6.21
C ARG A 247 15.80 -17.18 5.77
N PHE A 248 14.97 -16.75 4.81
CA PHE A 248 13.85 -17.53 4.32
C PHE A 248 14.30 -18.50 3.22
N ASP A 249 15.01 -17.96 2.21
CA ASP A 249 15.57 -18.71 1.09
C ASP A 249 16.70 -17.87 0.47
N THR A 250 17.94 -18.36 0.58
CA THR A 250 19.14 -17.69 0.05
C THR A 250 19.08 -17.56 -1.48
N ASP A 251 18.45 -18.52 -2.17
CA ASP A 251 18.38 -18.55 -3.62
C ASP A 251 17.55 -17.39 -4.18
N LEU A 252 16.70 -16.74 -3.36
CA LEU A 252 15.96 -15.56 -3.80
C LEU A 252 16.90 -14.39 -4.12
N ILE A 253 17.93 -14.17 -3.30
CA ILE A 253 18.93 -13.13 -3.57
C ILE A 253 19.80 -13.57 -4.75
N ASP A 254 20.20 -14.84 -4.83
CA ASP A 254 21.03 -15.35 -5.92
C ASP A 254 20.34 -15.24 -7.27
N ARG A 255 19.06 -15.61 -7.37
CA ARG A 255 18.31 -15.50 -8.64
C ARG A 255 18.09 -14.05 -9.06
N ALA A 256 17.87 -13.15 -8.10
CA ALA A 256 17.56 -11.76 -8.40
C ALA A 256 18.78 -10.90 -8.69
N PHE A 257 19.92 -11.20 -8.06
CA PHE A 257 21.15 -10.41 -8.21
C PHE A 257 22.33 -11.17 -8.84
N ALA A 258 22.16 -12.44 -9.22
CA ALA A 258 23.18 -13.31 -9.81
C ALA A 258 24.62 -13.03 -9.29
N THR A 259 25.51 -12.51 -10.14
CA THR A 259 26.92 -12.24 -9.80
C THR A 259 27.11 -11.13 -8.77
N GLU A 260 26.10 -10.29 -8.54
CA GLU A 260 26.10 -9.24 -7.52
C GLU A 260 25.49 -9.69 -6.18
N ALA A 261 25.01 -10.94 -6.05
CA ALA A 261 24.36 -11.43 -4.83
C ALA A 261 25.26 -11.30 -3.58
N ASP A 262 26.54 -11.65 -3.69
CA ASP A 262 27.50 -11.48 -2.60
C ASP A 262 27.75 -10.01 -2.25
N ALA A 263 27.72 -9.12 -3.24
CA ALA A 263 27.83 -7.69 -3.03
C ALA A 263 26.57 -7.11 -2.35
N VAL A 264 25.39 -7.70 -2.56
CA VAL A 264 24.19 -7.36 -1.79
C VAL A 264 24.31 -7.83 -0.35
N ARG A 265 24.72 -9.09 -0.13
CA ARG A 265 24.95 -9.66 1.21
C ARG A 265 26.02 -8.91 1.99
N ARG A 266 27.02 -8.33 1.32
CA ARG A 266 28.05 -7.47 1.91
C ARG A 266 27.48 -6.38 2.82
N MET A 267 26.29 -5.84 2.52
CA MET A 267 25.64 -4.82 3.36
C MET A 267 25.31 -5.31 4.77
N PHE A 268 25.13 -6.62 4.96
CA PHE A 268 24.84 -7.19 6.28
C PHE A 268 26.05 -7.18 7.21
N ASP A 269 27.26 -7.03 6.68
CA ASP A 269 28.49 -7.11 7.48
C ASP A 269 29.18 -5.79 7.74
N LEU A 270 28.69 -4.70 7.12
CA LEU A 270 29.19 -3.35 7.35
C LEU A 270 29.00 -2.92 8.82
N SER A 271 29.88 -2.05 9.30
CA SER A 271 29.76 -1.46 10.62
C SER A 271 28.73 -0.33 10.58
N LEU A 272 27.54 -0.59 11.15
CA LEU A 272 26.43 0.37 11.16
C LEU A 272 25.97 0.68 12.60
N PRO A 273 26.76 1.44 13.38
CA PRO A 273 26.36 1.90 14.71
C PRO A 273 25.02 2.64 14.70
N LEU A 274 24.41 2.78 15.87
CA LEU A 274 23.13 3.49 15.98
C LEU A 274 23.33 4.97 15.64
N GLY A 275 22.62 5.46 14.62
CA GLY A 275 22.71 6.86 14.16
C GLY A 275 23.89 7.15 13.23
N ASP A 276 24.65 6.14 12.82
CA ASP A 276 25.73 6.29 11.83
C ASP A 276 25.55 5.24 10.71
N ASP A 277 25.36 5.72 9.49
CA ASP A 277 25.24 4.93 8.26
C ASP A 277 26.33 5.27 7.24
N SER A 278 27.44 5.89 7.68
CA SER A 278 28.49 6.40 6.81
C SER A 278 29.17 5.32 5.97
N GLU A 279 29.40 4.11 6.53
CA GLU A 279 29.95 2.98 5.78
C GLU A 279 28.98 2.53 4.68
N LEU A 280 27.70 2.36 5.02
CA LEU A 280 26.68 1.98 4.04
C LEU A 280 26.54 3.03 2.94
N ARG A 281 26.55 4.32 3.30
CA ARG A 281 26.52 5.42 2.33
C ARG A 281 27.66 5.34 1.34
N ARG A 282 28.90 5.13 1.82
CA ARG A 282 30.08 5.03 0.95
C ARG A 282 30.02 3.77 0.08
N TYR A 283 29.64 2.64 0.67
CA TYR A 283 29.49 1.38 -0.05
C TYR A 283 28.47 1.49 -1.20
N LEU A 284 27.26 1.96 -0.90
CA LEU A 284 26.20 2.16 -1.90
C LEU A 284 26.54 3.24 -2.91
N CYS A 285 27.31 4.27 -2.53
CA CYS A 285 27.78 5.25 -3.48
C CYS A 285 28.75 4.64 -4.50
N GLY A 286 29.63 3.72 -4.09
CA GLY A 286 30.49 2.97 -5.00
C GLY A 286 29.70 2.16 -6.01
N VAL A 287 28.63 1.48 -5.56
CA VAL A 287 27.70 0.77 -6.45
C VAL A 287 27.01 1.74 -7.41
N TYR A 288 26.54 2.90 -6.92
CA TYR A 288 25.89 3.90 -7.75
C TYR A 288 26.82 4.54 -8.80
N ALA A 289 28.10 4.73 -8.46
CA ALA A 289 29.08 5.34 -9.34
C ALA A 289 29.39 4.48 -10.57
N ASP A 290 29.14 3.17 -10.48
CA ASP A 290 29.22 2.21 -11.56
C ASP A 290 27.85 2.08 -12.26
N PRO A 291 27.69 2.55 -13.52
CA PRO A 291 26.41 2.52 -14.20
C PRO A 291 25.83 1.11 -14.39
N GLU A 292 26.69 0.12 -14.64
CA GLU A 292 26.27 -1.26 -14.89
C GLU A 292 25.76 -1.88 -13.59
N ARG A 293 26.55 -1.81 -12.51
CA ARG A 293 26.13 -2.33 -11.20
C ARG A 293 24.88 -1.64 -10.69
N ARG A 294 24.77 -0.34 -10.88
CA ARG A 294 23.61 0.47 -10.48
C ARG A 294 22.32 -0.01 -11.12
N GLU A 295 22.31 -0.19 -12.44
CA GLU A 295 21.15 -0.68 -13.20
C GLU A 295 20.84 -2.12 -12.82
N TYR A 296 21.88 -2.94 -12.71
CA TYR A 296 21.77 -4.34 -12.33
C TYR A 296 21.12 -4.51 -10.95
N TRP A 297 21.55 -3.74 -9.96
CA TRP A 297 20.94 -3.73 -8.64
C TRP A 297 19.50 -3.22 -8.67
N ALA A 298 19.23 -2.13 -9.42
CA ALA A 298 17.88 -1.60 -9.55
C ALA A 298 16.92 -2.66 -10.09
N GLN A 299 17.32 -3.37 -11.16
CA GLN A 299 16.55 -4.46 -11.73
C GLN A 299 16.45 -5.68 -10.80
N GLY A 300 17.51 -6.01 -10.05
CA GLY A 300 17.48 -7.10 -9.08
C GLY A 300 16.43 -6.90 -7.97
N PHE A 301 16.18 -5.65 -7.55
CA PHE A 301 15.06 -5.36 -6.66
C PHE A 301 13.69 -5.58 -7.31
N ALA A 302 13.52 -5.19 -8.58
CA ALA A 302 12.29 -5.49 -9.33
C ALA A 302 12.05 -7.01 -9.43
N ASP A 303 13.12 -7.78 -9.71
CA ASP A 303 13.09 -9.22 -9.82
C ASP A 303 12.73 -9.90 -8.49
N LEU A 304 13.34 -9.47 -7.38
CA LEU A 304 12.94 -9.87 -6.03
C LEU A 304 11.46 -9.60 -5.77
N GLY A 305 10.96 -8.42 -6.15
CA GLY A 305 9.56 -8.03 -5.97
C GLY A 305 8.55 -8.93 -6.68
N ARG A 306 8.99 -9.70 -7.70
CA ARG A 306 8.13 -10.67 -8.40
C ARG A 306 7.89 -11.94 -7.59
N SER A 307 8.69 -12.25 -6.58
CA SER A 307 8.45 -13.38 -5.67
C SER A 307 7.28 -13.09 -4.70
N PRO A 308 6.25 -13.95 -4.62
CA PRO A 308 5.18 -13.82 -3.63
C PRO A 308 5.70 -13.89 -2.19
N GLU A 309 6.74 -14.67 -1.91
CA GLU A 309 7.38 -14.81 -0.61
C GLU A 309 8.03 -13.48 -0.19
N VAL A 310 8.78 -12.83 -1.09
CA VAL A 310 9.40 -11.52 -0.85
C VAL A 310 8.33 -10.46 -0.61
N ARG A 311 7.25 -10.42 -1.41
CA ARG A 311 6.11 -9.50 -1.17
C ARG A 311 5.49 -9.72 0.21
N SER A 312 5.40 -10.98 0.65
CA SER A 312 4.87 -11.33 1.96
C SER A 312 5.82 -10.90 3.09
N ILE A 313 7.13 -11.07 2.92
CA ILE A 313 8.17 -10.57 3.85
C ILE A 313 8.09 -9.05 3.97
N TYR A 314 8.04 -8.34 2.85
CA TYR A 314 7.92 -6.88 2.80
C TYR A 314 6.70 -6.41 3.59
N ARG A 315 5.52 -6.97 3.30
CA ARG A 315 4.28 -6.63 4.01
C ARG A 315 4.39 -6.90 5.51
N ARG A 316 4.88 -8.07 5.91
CA ARG A 316 5.04 -8.43 7.33
C ARG A 316 5.99 -7.50 8.08
N LEU A 317 7.02 -6.97 7.40
CA LEU A 317 7.92 -5.99 8.00
C LEU A 317 7.16 -4.71 8.35
N TYR A 318 6.44 -4.14 7.38
CA TYR A 318 5.67 -2.91 7.59
C TYR A 318 4.50 -3.09 8.57
N ASP A 319 3.96 -4.30 8.66
CA ASP A 319 2.93 -4.66 9.65
C ASP A 319 3.47 -4.80 11.08
N SER A 320 4.79 -4.77 11.28
CA SER A 320 5.42 -5.00 12.58
C SER A 320 5.33 -3.80 13.53
N ALA A 321 5.56 -4.07 14.81
CA ALA A 321 5.60 -3.04 15.86
C ALA A 321 6.73 -2.02 15.69
N SER A 322 7.79 -2.33 14.93
CA SER A 322 8.91 -1.41 14.69
C SER A 322 8.69 -0.46 13.51
N PHE A 323 7.72 -0.76 12.63
CA PHE A 323 7.42 0.02 11.44
C PHE A 323 5.99 0.58 11.50
N ASP A 324 5.28 0.61 10.38
CA ASP A 324 3.99 1.28 10.27
C ASP A 324 2.92 0.65 11.17
N GLY A 325 2.94 -0.67 11.37
CA GLY A 325 2.01 -1.37 12.27
C GLY A 325 2.02 -0.82 13.70
N GLY A 326 3.20 -0.53 14.25
CA GLY A 326 3.33 0.09 15.58
C GLY A 326 2.80 1.53 15.63
N LYS A 327 3.03 2.31 14.57
CA LYS A 327 2.54 3.70 14.42
C LYS A 327 1.02 3.74 14.29
N ILE A 328 0.44 2.90 13.43
CA ILE A 328 -1.02 2.81 13.20
C ILE A 328 -1.71 2.41 14.50
N ARG A 329 -1.20 1.38 15.20
CA ARG A 329 -1.73 0.99 16.52
C ARG A 329 -1.73 2.17 17.49
N THR A 330 -0.65 2.93 17.55
CA THR A 330 -0.55 4.10 18.44
C THR A 330 -1.61 5.15 18.13
N PHE A 331 -1.89 5.42 16.85
CA PHE A 331 -2.98 6.33 16.47
C PHE A 331 -4.35 5.80 16.89
N LEU A 332 -4.66 4.55 16.55
CA LEU A 332 -5.97 3.94 16.84
C LEU A 332 -6.24 3.84 18.34
N GLU A 333 -5.25 3.46 19.14
CA GLU A 333 -5.36 3.44 20.61
C GLU A 333 -5.58 4.85 21.18
N ALA A 334 -4.87 5.86 20.67
CA ALA A 334 -5.09 7.24 21.10
C ALA A 334 -6.49 7.76 20.75
N TRP A 335 -7.03 7.35 19.59
CA TRP A 335 -8.40 7.67 19.17
C TRP A 335 -9.44 7.07 20.12
N ARG A 336 -9.31 5.77 20.43
CA ARG A 336 -10.17 5.08 21.39
C ARG A 336 -10.09 5.67 22.79
N HIS A 337 -8.89 6.04 23.25
CA HIS A 337 -8.72 6.73 24.53
C HIS A 337 -9.37 8.13 24.58
N ALA A 338 -9.63 8.75 23.43
CA ALA A 338 -10.38 10.00 23.36
C ALA A 338 -11.90 9.79 23.35
N GLY A 339 -12.38 8.54 23.48
CA GLY A 339 -13.81 8.19 23.43
C GLY A 339 -14.37 8.07 22.02
N LEU A 340 -13.51 7.90 21.01
CA LEU A 340 -13.89 7.79 19.60
C LEU A 340 -13.79 6.35 19.12
N GLU A 341 -14.75 5.89 18.32
CA GLU A 341 -14.66 4.62 17.61
C GLU A 341 -14.02 4.82 16.24
N PRO A 342 -12.83 4.24 15.96
CA PRO A 342 -12.17 4.41 14.67
C PRO A 342 -12.96 3.76 13.53
N THR A 343 -13.05 4.44 12.39
CA THR A 343 -13.70 3.94 11.16
C THR A 343 -12.71 3.35 10.15
N GLU A 344 -13.20 2.75 9.06
CA GLU A 344 -12.33 2.33 7.94
C GLU A 344 -11.52 3.51 7.36
N VAL A 345 -12.11 4.70 7.30
CA VAL A 345 -11.44 5.90 6.78
C VAL A 345 -10.41 6.42 7.77
N ASP A 346 -10.66 6.33 9.09
CA ASP A 346 -9.65 6.62 10.11
C ASP A 346 -8.45 5.67 10.01
N PHE A 347 -8.70 4.38 9.81
CA PHE A 347 -7.64 3.40 9.58
C PHE A 347 -6.76 3.77 8.38
N ALA A 348 -7.38 4.13 7.25
CA ALA A 348 -6.63 4.52 6.05
C ALA A 348 -5.89 5.85 6.25
N PHE A 349 -6.51 6.83 6.89
CA PHE A 349 -5.88 8.10 7.27
C PHE A 349 -4.64 7.88 8.13
N PHE A 350 -4.71 7.02 9.14
CA PHE A 350 -3.56 6.70 9.99
C PHE A 350 -2.52 5.82 9.31
N SER A 351 -2.92 4.94 8.40
CA SER A 351 -1.98 4.15 7.59
C SER A 351 -1.11 5.06 6.73
N ASP A 352 -1.74 6.02 6.06
CA ASP A 352 -1.05 7.00 5.24
C ASP A 352 -0.18 7.96 6.08
N ARG A 353 -0.70 8.43 7.22
CA ARG A 353 0.12 9.21 8.17
C ARG A 353 1.31 8.41 8.72
N ALA A 354 1.14 7.13 9.03
CA ALA A 354 2.20 6.26 9.55
C ALA A 354 3.37 6.13 8.56
N ALA A 355 3.09 6.02 7.26
CA ALA A 355 4.10 5.92 6.22
C ALA A 355 5.01 7.17 6.15
N HIS A 356 4.48 8.37 6.43
CA HIS A 356 5.23 9.64 6.23
C HIS A 356 5.61 10.40 7.50
N THR A 357 5.14 9.98 8.66
CA THR A 357 5.33 10.76 9.89
C THR A 357 5.88 9.93 11.04
N ALA A 358 6.75 10.58 11.82
CA ALA A 358 7.12 10.07 13.12
C ALA A 358 5.93 10.20 14.08
N VAL A 359 5.70 9.18 14.88
CA VAL A 359 4.55 9.10 15.79
C VAL A 359 5.02 9.24 17.24
N ARG A 360 4.51 10.26 17.93
CA ARG A 360 4.69 10.45 19.37
C ARG A 360 3.33 10.40 20.06
N ASN A 361 3.06 9.33 20.80
CA ASN A 361 1.77 9.10 21.47
C ASN A 361 1.33 10.30 22.35
N VAL A 362 2.27 10.88 23.11
CA VAL A 362 2.01 12.06 23.97
C VAL A 362 1.49 13.25 23.17
N GLU A 363 2.02 13.46 21.97
CA GLU A 363 1.59 14.55 21.08
C GLU A 363 0.22 14.28 20.48
N ILE A 364 -0.03 13.07 20.00
CA ILE A 364 -1.34 12.67 19.47
C ILE A 364 -2.43 12.86 20.54
N ARG A 365 -2.21 12.35 21.76
CA ARG A 365 -3.15 12.49 22.88
C ARG A 365 -3.36 13.95 23.28
N ARG A 366 -2.32 14.78 23.22
CA ARG A 366 -2.43 16.23 23.47
C ARG A 366 -3.29 16.92 22.40
N ILE A 367 -3.11 16.59 21.12
CA ILE A 367 -3.93 17.13 20.03
C ILE A 367 -5.39 16.72 20.22
N LEU A 368 -5.65 15.42 20.43
CA LEU A 368 -6.99 14.90 20.63
C LEU A 368 -7.70 15.54 21.83
N ARG A 369 -7.04 15.66 22.98
CA ARG A 369 -7.62 16.36 24.14
C ARG A 369 -8.07 17.79 23.80
N ARG A 370 -7.31 18.54 23.01
CA ARG A 370 -7.69 19.89 22.58
C ARG A 370 -8.87 19.89 21.61
N ILE A 371 -9.00 18.87 20.77
CA ILE A 371 -10.13 18.71 19.85
C ILE A 371 -11.38 18.38 20.66
N MET A 372 -11.31 17.37 21.53
CA MET A 372 -12.44 16.95 22.37
C MET A 372 -12.92 18.08 23.28
N ALA A 373 -12.01 18.85 23.89
CA ALA A 373 -12.36 20.00 24.74
C ALA A 373 -13.08 21.15 24.01
N ARG A 374 -13.06 21.18 22.66
CA ARG A 374 -13.73 22.20 21.83
C ARG A 374 -15.06 21.70 21.25
N GLY A 375 -15.70 20.72 21.89
CA GLY A 375 -16.94 20.11 21.41
C GLY A 375 -16.71 18.93 20.45
N GLY A 376 -15.58 18.25 20.54
CA GLY A 376 -15.26 17.13 19.64
C GLY A 376 -16.24 15.96 19.70
N ALA A 377 -17.04 15.83 20.76
CA ALA A 377 -18.09 14.81 20.88
C ALA A 377 -19.26 15.03 19.90
N GLU A 378 -19.48 16.27 19.46
CA GLU A 378 -20.52 16.64 18.49
C GLU A 378 -19.99 16.64 17.05
N MET A 379 -18.67 16.48 16.88
CA MET A 379 -18.04 16.49 15.58
C MET A 379 -18.20 15.14 14.86
N THR A 380 -18.42 15.19 13.55
CA THR A 380 -18.37 13.98 12.71
C THR A 380 -16.93 13.43 12.62
N PRO A 381 -16.72 12.14 12.30
CA PRO A 381 -15.38 11.58 12.11
C PRO A 381 -14.51 12.40 11.15
N ALA A 382 -15.09 12.87 10.03
CA ALA A 382 -14.42 13.73 9.06
C ALA A 382 -13.97 15.08 9.65
N GLN A 383 -14.79 15.72 10.50
CA GLN A 383 -14.44 16.97 11.18
C GLN A 383 -13.31 16.76 12.18
N ILE A 384 -13.32 15.66 12.92
CA ILE A 384 -12.24 15.30 13.86
C ILE A 384 -10.94 15.05 13.08
N ARG A 385 -10.97 14.28 11.99
CA ARG A 385 -9.80 14.07 11.11
C ARG A 385 -9.23 15.38 10.59
N ARG A 386 -10.07 16.30 10.10
CA ARG A 386 -9.64 17.63 9.64
C ARG A 386 -9.02 18.45 10.77
N ALA A 387 -9.64 18.47 11.95
CA ALA A 387 -9.13 19.19 13.13
C ALA A 387 -7.80 18.62 13.62
N PHE A 388 -7.64 17.29 13.56
CA PHE A 388 -6.39 16.59 13.85
C PHE A 388 -5.31 16.94 12.83
N ALA A 389 -5.63 16.84 11.53
CA ALA A 389 -4.69 17.07 10.45
C ALA A 389 -4.06 18.47 10.49
N ARG A 390 -4.88 19.49 10.82
CA ARG A 390 -4.45 20.88 10.98
C ARG A 390 -3.49 21.13 12.15
N GLN A 391 -3.50 20.26 13.16
CA GLN A 391 -2.65 20.39 14.34
C GLN A 391 -1.42 19.47 14.28
N ALA A 392 -1.56 18.28 13.69
CA ALA A 392 -0.50 17.31 13.52
C ALA A 392 0.36 17.65 12.29
N LEU A 393 1.03 18.79 12.30
CA LEU A 393 1.81 19.27 11.17
C LEU A 393 3.14 18.53 11.04
N VAL A 394 3.53 18.22 9.80
CA VAL A 394 4.89 17.76 9.51
C VAL A 394 5.91 18.87 9.76
N SER A 395 7.09 18.49 10.27
CA SER A 395 8.18 19.41 10.61
C SER A 395 8.72 20.13 9.37
N ASN A 396 8.89 19.39 8.26
CA ASN A 396 9.35 19.94 7.00
C ASN A 396 8.27 20.83 6.35
N ARG A 397 8.54 22.14 6.26
CA ARG A 397 7.59 23.13 5.72
C ARG A 397 7.16 22.85 4.27
N SER A 398 8.06 22.38 3.40
CA SER A 398 7.65 22.10 2.00
C SER A 398 6.75 20.88 1.88
N GLN A 399 6.77 19.98 2.85
CA GLN A 399 5.89 18.81 2.86
C GLN A 399 4.50 19.12 3.43
N ARG A 400 4.29 20.29 4.03
CA ARG A 400 2.98 20.63 4.63
C ARG A 400 1.86 20.74 3.59
N GLY A 401 2.13 21.30 2.42
CA GLY A 401 1.15 21.40 1.33
C GLY A 401 0.75 20.02 0.78
N PRO A 402 1.69 19.20 0.28
CA PRO A 402 1.40 17.84 -0.16
C PRO A 402 0.72 16.99 0.92
N ARG A 403 1.17 17.08 2.17
CA ARG A 403 0.56 16.39 3.31
C ARG A 403 -0.90 16.81 3.53
N MET A 404 -1.18 18.12 3.49
CA MET A 404 -2.54 18.64 3.59
C MET A 404 -3.42 18.07 2.47
N GLY A 405 -2.94 18.06 1.23
CA GLY A 405 -3.69 17.51 0.09
C GLY A 405 -4.07 16.04 0.30
N ARG A 406 -3.12 15.22 0.78
CA ARG A 406 -3.37 13.81 1.11
C ARG A 406 -4.34 13.65 2.29
N ASP A 407 -4.27 14.54 3.29
CA ASP A 407 -5.21 14.49 4.41
C ASP A 407 -6.65 14.78 3.98
N VAL A 408 -6.84 15.72 3.03
CA VAL A 408 -8.17 16.08 2.49
C VAL A 408 -8.88 14.88 1.89
N THR A 409 -8.17 13.96 1.24
CA THR A 409 -8.73 12.71 0.71
C THR A 409 -9.56 11.92 1.72
N TYR A 410 -9.22 12.02 3.01
CA TYR A 410 -9.89 11.28 4.08
C TYR A 410 -11.06 12.03 4.73
N TYR A 411 -11.35 13.27 4.36
CA TYR A 411 -12.51 13.99 4.89
C TYR A 411 -13.30 14.76 3.84
N ILE A 412 -12.85 14.80 2.59
CA ILE A 412 -13.54 15.49 1.50
C ILE A 412 -14.92 14.93 1.22
N ASP A 413 -15.13 13.61 1.37
CA ASP A 413 -16.41 12.96 1.10
C ASP A 413 -17.55 13.53 1.95
N ALA A 414 -17.26 14.05 3.15
CA ALA A 414 -18.24 14.68 4.03
C ALA A 414 -18.12 16.21 4.10
N LEU A 415 -16.99 16.79 3.65
CA LEU A 415 -16.65 18.19 3.91
C LEU A 415 -16.34 19.02 2.65
N ASP A 416 -16.62 18.52 1.45
CA ASP A 416 -16.28 19.16 0.17
C ASP A 416 -16.68 20.65 0.12
N ASP A 417 -17.93 20.95 0.45
CA ASP A 417 -18.49 22.31 0.43
C ASP A 417 -17.89 23.24 1.50
N SER A 418 -17.16 22.68 2.46
CA SER A 418 -16.55 23.41 3.58
C SER A 418 -15.03 23.48 3.51
N LEU A 419 -14.41 22.99 2.42
CA LEU A 419 -12.96 23.07 2.24
C LEU A 419 -12.50 24.51 2.08
N THR A 420 -11.38 24.84 2.71
CA THR A 420 -10.68 26.10 2.43
C THR A 420 -10.06 26.05 1.04
N ARG A 421 -9.81 27.22 0.44
CA ARG A 421 -9.08 27.31 -0.84
C ARG A 421 -7.75 26.56 -0.81
N ALA A 422 -7.02 26.63 0.30
CA ALA A 422 -5.74 25.93 0.45
C ALA A 422 -5.91 24.40 0.49
N GLU A 423 -6.93 23.89 1.19
CA GLU A 423 -7.23 22.45 1.22
C GLU A 423 -7.58 21.94 -0.18
N ARG A 424 -8.50 22.62 -0.88
CA ARG A 424 -8.92 22.25 -2.24
C ARG A 424 -7.74 22.22 -3.22
N LEU A 425 -6.94 23.29 -3.26
CA LEU A 425 -5.83 23.42 -4.20
C LEU A 425 -4.70 22.42 -3.92
N ASN A 426 -4.45 22.05 -2.66
CA ASN A 426 -3.48 21.00 -2.36
C ASN A 426 -4.02 19.60 -2.65
N TRP A 427 -5.32 19.37 -2.44
CA TRP A 427 -5.99 18.10 -2.77
C TRP A 427 -5.97 17.81 -4.27
N GLU A 428 -6.34 18.80 -5.09
CA GLU A 428 -6.25 18.73 -6.55
C GLU A 428 -4.81 18.41 -7.00
N ARG A 429 -3.81 19.09 -6.42
CA ARG A 429 -2.39 18.88 -6.75
C ARG A 429 -1.88 17.47 -6.43
N VAL A 430 -2.49 16.77 -5.47
CA VAL A 430 -2.14 15.37 -5.16
C VAL A 430 -3.06 14.36 -5.84
N GLY A 431 -3.76 14.78 -6.90
CA GLY A 431 -4.54 13.92 -7.78
C GLY A 431 -6.01 13.75 -7.38
N ALA A 432 -6.57 14.66 -6.58
CA ALA A 432 -8.02 14.74 -6.32
C ALA A 432 -8.70 13.42 -5.89
N ARG A 433 -8.01 12.60 -5.08
CA ARG A 433 -8.49 11.26 -4.67
C ARG A 433 -9.43 11.33 -3.48
N ARG A 434 -10.33 10.34 -3.37
CA ARG A 434 -11.31 10.22 -2.29
C ARG A 434 -11.17 8.87 -1.58
N ALA A 435 -11.45 8.81 -0.28
CA ALA A 435 -11.48 7.54 0.45
C ALA A 435 -12.67 6.67 0.00
N SER A 436 -13.80 7.28 -0.33
CA SER A 436 -14.96 6.62 -0.94
C SER A 436 -14.66 5.95 -2.29
N ALA A 437 -13.66 6.45 -3.04
CA ALA A 437 -13.24 5.88 -4.32
C ALA A 437 -12.61 4.49 -4.18
N VAL A 438 -12.04 4.16 -3.02
CA VAL A 438 -11.62 2.78 -2.67
C VAL A 438 -12.66 2.12 -1.75
N GLY A 439 -13.90 2.62 -1.79
CA GLY A 439 -15.06 2.11 -1.06
C GLY A 439 -14.99 2.23 0.47
N LEU A 440 -14.02 2.94 1.05
CA LEU A 440 -13.90 3.06 2.51
C LEU A 440 -15.05 3.92 3.05
N SER A 441 -15.49 3.66 4.28
CA SER A 441 -16.65 4.35 4.87
C SER A 441 -16.47 4.70 6.34
N ASP A 442 -17.03 5.84 6.74
CA ASP A 442 -17.18 6.22 8.14
C ASP A 442 -18.28 5.46 8.88
N ALA A 443 -19.18 4.80 8.15
CA ALA A 443 -20.25 4.00 8.76
C ALA A 443 -19.79 2.60 9.22
N ARG A 444 -18.56 2.20 8.86
CA ARG A 444 -18.00 0.89 9.20
C ARG A 444 -16.81 1.03 10.14
N PRO A 445 -16.70 0.15 11.15
CA PRO A 445 -15.58 0.20 12.08
C PRO A 445 -14.26 -0.08 11.37
N ALA A 446 -13.17 0.46 11.92
CA ALA A 446 -11.82 0.14 11.49
C ALA A 446 -11.58 -1.38 11.56
N PRO A 447 -10.84 -1.97 10.60
CA PRO A 447 -10.51 -3.38 10.64
C PRO A 447 -9.63 -3.70 11.85
N ASP A 448 -9.70 -4.96 12.31
CA ASP A 448 -8.78 -5.45 13.33
C ASP A 448 -7.32 -5.36 12.86
N LEU A 449 -6.51 -4.61 13.61
CA LEU A 449 -5.09 -4.49 13.33
C LEU A 449 -4.30 -5.51 14.14
N ARG A 450 -3.83 -6.55 13.46
CA ARG A 450 -2.79 -7.46 13.99
C ARG A 450 -1.42 -6.89 13.69
N VAL A 451 -0.73 -6.43 14.73
CA VAL A 451 0.65 -5.91 14.65
C VAL A 451 1.63 -7.05 14.84
N GLY A 452 2.59 -7.18 13.92
CA GLY A 452 3.66 -8.17 14.00
C GLY A 452 4.68 -7.88 15.11
N PRO A 453 5.52 -8.87 15.48
CA PRO A 453 6.57 -8.67 16.48
C PRO A 453 7.56 -7.58 16.05
N PRO A 454 8.20 -6.85 16.98
CA PRO A 454 9.18 -5.83 16.64
C PRO A 454 10.34 -6.41 15.82
N ASP A 455 10.79 -5.66 14.83
CA ASP A 455 12.04 -5.95 14.14
C ASP A 455 13.24 -5.71 15.06
N ARG A 456 14.19 -6.64 15.01
CA ARG A 456 15.44 -6.65 15.79
C ARG A 456 16.67 -6.85 14.91
N TRP A 457 16.51 -6.82 13.59
CA TRP A 457 17.65 -7.00 12.69
C TRP A 457 18.70 -5.90 12.89
N ARG A 458 19.97 -6.29 12.84
CA ARG A 458 21.14 -5.41 12.86
C ARG A 458 22.20 -6.01 11.95
N ALA A 459 23.01 -5.15 11.33
CA ALA A 459 24.23 -5.58 10.64
C ALA A 459 25.20 -6.22 11.64
N SER A 460 25.98 -7.19 11.18
CA SER A 460 26.93 -7.96 11.99
C SER A 460 28.14 -7.12 12.40
N GLY A 461 28.55 -6.17 11.55
CA GLY A 461 29.75 -5.35 11.74
C GLY A 461 31.06 -6.14 11.68
N THR A 462 31.02 -7.40 11.22
CA THR A 462 32.19 -8.28 11.21
C THR A 462 33.18 -7.96 10.11
N ARG A 463 32.74 -7.25 9.06
CA ARG A 463 33.58 -6.83 7.94
C ARG A 463 33.35 -5.34 7.68
N PRO A 464 34.09 -4.44 8.35
CA PRO A 464 34.01 -3.01 8.07
C PRO A 464 34.33 -2.69 6.61
N LEU A 465 33.97 -1.49 6.16
CA LEU A 465 34.27 -1.00 4.82
C LEU A 465 35.79 -1.03 4.53
N THR A 466 36.19 -1.59 3.40
CA THR A 466 37.59 -1.61 2.96
C THR A 466 38.03 -0.27 2.40
N GLU A 467 39.34 -0.02 2.33
CA GLU A 467 39.88 1.21 1.72
C GLU A 467 39.49 1.35 0.24
N ALA A 468 39.50 0.24 -0.52
CA ALA A 468 39.09 0.24 -1.92
C ALA A 468 37.60 0.59 -2.08
N GLU A 469 36.72 -0.02 -1.27
CA GLU A 469 35.29 0.33 -1.25
C GLU A 469 35.09 1.79 -0.85
N ALA A 470 35.84 2.30 0.14
CA ALA A 470 35.76 3.69 0.59
C ALA A 470 36.20 4.69 -0.48
N ALA A 471 37.18 4.33 -1.32
CA ALA A 471 37.71 5.17 -2.40
C ALA A 471 36.88 5.12 -3.69
N SER A 472 36.00 4.13 -3.84
CA SER A 472 35.21 3.90 -5.07
C SER A 472 34.17 4.98 -5.38
N CYS A 473 33.85 5.84 -4.42
CA CYS A 473 32.77 6.83 -4.52
C CYS A 473 33.32 8.25 -4.81
N PRO A 474 32.99 8.85 -5.97
CA PRO A 474 33.34 10.23 -6.28
C PRO A 474 32.75 11.22 -5.27
N ALA A 475 33.56 12.22 -4.87
CA ALA A 475 33.16 13.22 -3.88
C ALA A 475 31.84 13.97 -4.20
N PRO A 476 31.53 14.32 -5.47
CA PRO A 476 30.24 14.95 -5.81
C PRO A 476 29.03 14.05 -5.54
N ILE A 477 29.17 12.74 -5.80
CA ILE A 477 28.11 11.76 -5.54
C ILE A 477 27.93 11.54 -4.04
N LEU A 478 29.03 11.46 -3.28
CA LEU A 478 28.98 11.26 -1.83
C LEU A 478 28.33 12.43 -1.08
N ASN A 479 28.52 13.64 -1.61
CA ASN A 479 28.11 14.90 -0.99
C ASN A 479 27.21 15.72 -1.92
N PRO A 480 26.04 15.21 -2.28
CA PRO A 480 25.14 15.90 -3.20
C PRO A 480 24.56 17.14 -2.52
N ARG A 481 24.31 18.18 -3.32
CA ARG A 481 23.72 19.43 -2.86
C ARG A 481 22.20 19.37 -2.93
N THR A 482 21.52 20.14 -2.09
CA THR A 482 20.08 20.32 -2.26
C THR A 482 19.83 21.27 -3.43
N PRO A 483 18.88 20.98 -4.35
CA PRO A 483 18.49 21.91 -5.39
C PRO A 483 18.17 23.29 -4.79
N ARG A 484 18.77 24.35 -5.35
CA ARG A 484 18.36 25.72 -5.01
C ARG A 484 16.91 25.87 -5.46
N ARG A 485 16.02 26.27 -4.55
CA ARG A 485 14.65 26.66 -4.94
C ARG A 485 14.79 27.86 -5.85
N GLY A 486 14.25 27.76 -7.07
CA GLY A 486 14.19 28.89 -8.00
C GLY A 486 13.59 30.10 -7.29
N SER A 487 14.34 31.20 -7.34
CA SER A 487 13.93 32.55 -6.97
C SER A 487 12.76 33.03 -7.81
#